data_AF-A0A438VDX3-F1
#
_entry.id   AF-A0A438VDX3-F1
#
_cell.length_a   1.000
_cell.length_b   1.000
_cell.length_c   1.000
_cell.angle_alpha   90.00
_cell.angle_beta   90.00
_cell.angle_gamma   90.00
#
_symmetry.space_group_name_H-M   'P 1'
#
loop_
_entity.id
_entity.type
_entity.pdbx_description
1 polymer ?
#
loop_
_entity_poly.entity_id
_entity_poly.type
_entity_poly.pdbx_seq_one_letter_code
_entity_poly.pdbx_strand_id
1 'polypeptide(L)' 'AVFLSKLFGLDYSLQWMVAIASILGHCYSPFLNFNGGKGVSTIMGSVVLLIPIESLIGLTVWFFVGKVLKISSLASI' A
#
# COMPACT_ATOMS: atom_id res chain seq x y z
N ALA A 1 -6.98 -7.75 3.01
CA ALA A 1 -7.19 -7.30 4.41
C ALA A 1 -8.10 -6.07 4.48
N VAL A 2 -7.69 -4.93 3.92
CA VAL A 2 -8.47 -3.67 3.94
C VAL A 2 -9.85 -3.78 3.27
N PHE A 3 -9.95 -4.52 2.16
CA PHE A 3 -11.24 -4.77 1.50
C PHE A 3 -12.23 -5.51 2.43
N LEU A 4 -11.75 -6.50 3.18
CA LEU A 4 -12.56 -7.24 4.14
C LEU A 4 -13.01 -6.34 5.28
N SER A 5 -12.11 -5.52 5.86
CA SER A 5 -12.52 -4.59 6.92
C SER A 5 -13.59 -3.60 6.48
N LYS A 6 -13.56 -3.19 5.20
CA LYS A 6 -14.60 -2.33 4.62
C LYS A 6 -15.93 -3.07 4.40
N LEU A 7 -15.89 -4.34 3.98
CA LEU A 7 -17.09 -5.18 3.85
C LEU A 7 -17.75 -5.47 5.20
N PHE A 8 -16.97 -5.67 6.26
CA PHE A 8 -17.47 -5.85 7.62
C PHE A 8 -17.96 -4.53 8.27
N GLY A 9 -17.88 -3.40 7.56
CA GLY A 9 -18.33 -2.11 8.08
C GLY A 9 -17.55 -1.63 9.32
N LEU A 10 -16.29 -2.08 9.47
CA LEU A 10 -15.47 -1.69 10.61
C LEU A 10 -15.18 -0.19 10.60
N ASP A 11 -15.00 0.37 11.79
CA ASP A 11 -14.69 1.78 11.98
C ASP A 11 -13.47 2.22 11.16
N TYR A 12 -13.45 3.47 10.71
CA TYR A 12 -12.39 3.98 9.85
C TYR A 12 -11.00 3.82 10.49
N SER A 13 -10.92 4.01 11.81
CA SER A 13 -9.69 3.80 12.58
C SER A 13 -9.18 2.35 12.49
N LEU A 14 -10.07 1.36 12.58
CA LEU A 14 -9.74 -0.06 12.44
C LEU A 14 -9.27 -0.40 11.02
N GLN A 15 -9.88 0.19 9.99
CA GLN A 15 -9.46 -0.04 8.61
C GLN A 15 -8.01 0.44 8.37
N TRP A 16 -7.62 1.56 8.97
CA TRP A 16 -6.23 2.04 8.96
C TRP A 16 -5.27 1.12 9.72
N MET A 17 -5.67 0.64 10.89
CA MET A 17 -4.84 -0.33 11.64
C MET A 17 -4.61 -1.61 10.82
N VAL A 18 -5.64 -2.11 10.11
CA VAL A 18 -5.52 -3.27 9.23
C VAL A 18 -4.60 -2.97 8.04
N ALA A 19 -4.68 -1.78 7.46
CA ALA A 19 -3.77 -1.35 6.39
C ALA A 19 -2.32 -1.37 6.87
N ILE A 20 -2.02 -0.74 8.01
CA ILE A 20 -0.67 -0.69 8.60
C ILE A 20 -0.17 -2.10 8.93
N ALA A 21 -0.99 -2.93 9.57
CA ALA A 21 -0.62 -4.31 9.89
C ALA A 21 -0.30 -5.13 8.63
N SER A 22 -1.04 -4.92 7.53
CA SER A 22 -0.78 -5.60 6.27
C SER A 22 0.52 -5.15 5.60
N ILE A 23 0.85 -3.86 5.68
CA ILE A 23 2.12 -3.29 5.17
C ILE A 23 3.29 -3.84 5.99
N LEU A 24 3.17 -3.85 7.32
CA LEU A 24 4.20 -4.40 8.21
C LEU A 24 4.41 -5.90 7.97
N GLY A 25 3.34 -6.68 7.83
CA GLY A 25 3.45 -8.11 7.52
C GLY A 25 4.11 -8.39 6.17
N HIS A 26 4.02 -7.46 5.21
CA HIS A 26 4.71 -7.58 3.92
C HIS A 26 6.19 -7.19 4.00
N CYS A 27 6.52 -6.10 4.70
CA CYS A 27 7.90 -5.61 4.83
C CYS A 27 8.72 -6.47 5.81
N TYR A 28 8.07 -7.00 6.85
CA TYR A 28 8.68 -7.75 7.94
C TYR A 28 7.97 -9.09 8.14
N SER A 29 7.83 -9.86 7.05
CA SER A 29 7.17 -11.16 7.10
C SER A 29 7.95 -12.13 8.02
N PRO A 30 7.31 -12.70 9.06
CA PRO A 30 7.94 -13.72 9.91
C PRO A 30 8.38 -14.95 9.12
N PHE A 31 7.66 -15.26 8.02
CA PHE A 31 7.94 -16.39 7.14
C PHE A 31 9.19 -16.20 6.28
N LEU A 32 9.71 -14.97 6.19
CA LEU A 32 10.90 -14.61 5.40
C LEU A 32 12.04 -14.13 6.32
N ASN A 33 12.08 -14.55 7.59
CA ASN A 33 13.06 -14.07 8.57
C ASN A 33 13.12 -12.53 8.63
N PHE A 34 11.96 -11.88 8.61
CA PHE A 34 11.81 -10.42 8.63
C PHE A 34 12.48 -9.67 7.45
N ASN A 35 12.85 -10.38 6.36
CA ASN A 35 13.38 -9.79 5.13
C ASN A 35 12.30 -9.79 4.04
N GLY A 36 11.37 -8.84 4.12
CA GLY A 36 10.27 -8.70 3.17
C GLY A 36 10.55 -7.73 2.01
N GLY A 37 9.50 -7.43 1.26
CA GLY A 37 9.55 -6.49 0.13
C GLY A 37 9.37 -5.03 0.56
N LYS A 38 9.47 -4.10 -0.40
CA LYS A 38 9.33 -2.64 -0.16
C LYS A 38 7.91 -2.18 0.19
N GLY A 39 6.90 -3.06 0.16
CA GLY A 39 5.53 -2.72 0.56
C GLY A 39 4.73 -1.87 -0.42
N VAL A 40 5.29 -1.46 -1.56
CA VAL A 40 4.66 -0.54 -2.53
C VAL A 40 3.29 -1.03 -3.01
N SER A 41 3.19 -2.30 -3.42
CA SER A 41 1.92 -2.88 -3.88
C SER A 41 0.88 -2.97 -2.77
N THR A 42 1.32 -3.28 -1.54
CA THR A 42 0.46 -3.40 -0.36
C THR A 42 -0.07 -2.04 0.09
N ILE A 43 0.77 -1.00 0.06
CA ILE A 43 0.37 0.38 0.31
C ILE A 43 -0.64 0.80 -0.75
N MET A 44 -0.31 0.63 -2.03
CA MET A 44 -1.18 1.02 -3.15
C MET A 44 -2.57 0.38 -3.06
N GLY A 45 -2.63 -0.94 -2.81
CA GLY A 45 -3.90 -1.64 -2.64
C GLY A 45 -4.70 -1.15 -1.41
N SER A 46 -4.02 -0.68 -0.37
CA SER A 46 -4.67 -0.15 0.84
C SER A 46 -5.20 1.27 0.63
N VAL A 47 -4.42 2.17 0.02
CA VAL A 47 -4.85 3.56 -0.24
C VAL A 47 -5.92 3.64 -1.33
N VAL A 48 -5.91 2.80 -2.37
CA VAL A 48 -7.01 2.74 -3.35
C VAL A 48 -8.36 2.49 -2.67
N LEU A 49 -8.38 1.66 -1.63
CA LEU A 49 -9.61 1.27 -0.94
C LEU A 49 -10.07 2.26 0.12
N LEU A 50 -9.13 2.91 0.81
CA LEU A 50 -9.39 3.89 1.87
C LEU A 50 -9.62 5.29 1.32
N ILE A 51 -8.81 5.70 0.35
CA ILE A 51 -8.78 7.05 -0.20
C ILE A 51 -8.56 7.01 -1.74
N PRO A 52 -9.63 6.75 -2.53
CA PRO A 52 -9.50 6.45 -3.95
C PRO A 52 -9.03 7.63 -4.82
N ILE A 53 -9.40 8.87 -4.49
CA ILE A 53 -9.07 10.05 -5.31
C ILE A 53 -7.57 10.36 -5.21
N GLU A 54 -7.04 10.38 -4.00
CA GLU A 54 -5.64 10.64 -3.65
C GLU A 54 -4.76 9.51 -4.19
N SER A 55 -5.25 8.27 -4.12
CA SER A 55 -4.57 7.13 -4.73
C SER A 55 -4.48 7.23 -6.26
N LEU A 56 -5.49 7.79 -6.94
CA LEU A 56 -5.45 8.02 -8.38
C LEU A 56 -4.35 9.04 -8.74
N ILE A 57 -4.24 10.12 -7.97
CA ILE A 57 -3.18 11.12 -8.14
C ILE A 57 -1.81 10.47 -7.91
N GLY A 58 -1.65 9.72 -6.82
CA GLY A 58 -0.44 8.96 -6.54
C GLY A 58 -0.06 7.98 -7.65
N LEU A 59 -1.04 7.27 -8.24
CA LEU A 59 -0.82 6.35 -9.36
C LEU A 59 -0.33 7.09 -10.60
N THR A 60 -0.93 8.25 -10.91
CA THR A 60 -0.50 9.06 -12.06
C THR A 60 0.93 9.56 -11.90
N VAL A 61 1.30 10.02 -10.71
CA VAL A 61 2.67 10.44 -10.40
C VAL A 61 3.63 9.25 -10.46
N TRP A 62 3.28 8.13 -9.83
CA TRP A 62 4.07 6.90 -9.85
C TRP A 62 4.34 6.42 -11.28
N PHE A 63 3.31 6.41 -12.12
CA PHE A 63 3.43 6.01 -13.52
C PHE A 63 4.30 6.99 -14.31
N PHE A 64 4.12 8.30 -14.10
CA PHE A 64 4.92 9.33 -14.77
C PHE A 64 6.40 9.24 -14.36
N VAL A 65 6.67 9.15 -13.07
CA VAL A 65 8.03 9.01 -12.50
C VAL A 65 8.67 7.71 -12.95
N GLY A 66 7.95 6.59 -12.91
CA GLY A 66 8.43 5.29 -13.39
C GLY A 66 8.78 5.30 -14.88
N LYS A 67 7.99 6.00 -15.70
CA LYS A 67 8.22 6.12 -17.14
C LYS A 67 9.35 7.08 -17.50
N VAL A 68 9.49 8.19 -16.78
CA VAL A 68 10.50 9.24 -17.04
C VAL A 68 11.86 8.88 -16.46
N LEU A 69 11.89 8.42 -15.20
CA LEU A 69 13.16 8.21 -14.48
C LEU A 69 13.71 6.79 -14.63
N LYS A 70 12.91 5.80 -15.09
CA LYS A 70 13.30 4.37 -15.24
C LYS A 70 13.96 3.73 -14.00
N ILE A 71 13.98 4.42 -12.86
CA ILE A 71 14.52 3.95 -11.60
C ILE A 71 13.34 3.56 -10.71
N SER A 72 13.06 2.27 -10.63
CA SER A 72 11.98 1.69 -9.80
C SER A 72 12.08 2.12 -8.32
N SER A 73 13.28 2.47 -7.84
CA SER A 73 13.48 2.94 -6.47
C SER A 73 13.09 4.40 -6.21
N LEU A 74 13.07 5.26 -7.23
CA LEU A 74 12.64 6.67 -7.09
C LEU A 74 11.12 6.82 -7.25
N ALA A 75 10.51 5.98 -8.08
CA ALA A 75 9.06 5.92 -8.19
C ALA A 75 8.39 5.39 -6.91
N SER A 76 9.13 4.66 -6.07
CA SER A 76 8.62 4.02 -4.86
C SER A 76 8.84 4.84 -3.58
N ILE A 77 9.36 6.06 -3.69
CA ILE A 77 9.54 7.03 -2.58
C ILE A 77 8.47 8.11 -2.69
#